data_AF-A0A327W7U9-F1
#
_entry.id   AF-A0A327W7U9-F1
#
_cell.length_a   1.000
_cell.length_b   1.000
_cell.length_c   1.000
_cell.angle_alpha   90.00
_cell.angle_beta   90.00
_cell.angle_gamma   90.00
#
_symmetry.space_group_name_H-M   'P 1'
#
loop_
_entity.id
_entity.type
_entity.pdbx_description
1 polymer ?
#
loop_
_entity_poly.entity_id
_entity_poly.type
_entity_poly.pdbx_seq_one_letter_code
_entity_poly.pdbx_strand_id
1 'polypeptide(L)'
;MNKFYVTLLAGGMLCQSAFAQKDSAFAAYEQQIPGTDIRFKMVPIKGGSFTLGSPQNEKGRKADEGPAKKVNIDDFYMGATEVTFDEYDLYADRDKLPLPDGMTRPTPPYIDLTLGMGKSGGYPANSMSQYGALMYCRWLYNKTGVFYRLPTAAEWEYACRAGSTTAYPFGNDASKLKEYAWFKNNSEDKYHKVAQLKPNAWGLYDMLGNVEEWTMDQYDENGVAKAEESNPWMVPSAKTPRLLKGGSYEDEATLLRSAARLKSDPIWNRRDPQIPKSFWWNADAPFVGFRLVRPVKQPTKEEADKFFADTIDKYVGSR
;
A
#
# COMPACT_ATOMS: atom_id res chain seq x y z
N MET A 1 -68.46 18.02 -18.11
CA MET A 1 -68.15 16.58 -18.29
C MET A 1 -66.70 16.44 -18.74
N ASN A 2 -65.94 15.62 -18.04
CA ASN A 2 -64.48 15.54 -17.98
C ASN A 2 -63.79 15.36 -19.34
N LYS A 3 -62.75 16.17 -19.59
CA LYS A 3 -61.68 15.82 -20.54
C LYS A 3 -60.55 15.14 -19.76
N PHE A 4 -60.34 13.86 -20.03
CA PHE A 4 -59.19 13.09 -19.58
C PHE A 4 -57.93 13.60 -20.29
N TYR A 5 -56.90 13.98 -19.53
CA TYR A 5 -55.54 14.10 -20.03
C TYR A 5 -54.74 12.89 -19.57
N VAL A 6 -54.31 12.07 -20.53
CA VAL A 6 -53.36 10.98 -20.32
C VAL A 6 -51.97 11.57 -20.46
N THR A 7 -51.24 11.69 -19.36
CA THR A 7 -49.82 12.04 -19.37
C THR A 7 -49.00 10.77 -19.52
N LEU A 8 -48.38 10.58 -20.68
CA LEU A 8 -47.42 9.51 -20.93
C LEU A 8 -46.11 9.85 -20.21
N LEU A 9 -45.75 9.11 -19.16
CA LEU A 9 -44.44 9.18 -18.52
C LEU A 9 -43.46 8.33 -19.32
N ALA A 10 -42.64 8.97 -20.16
CA ALA A 10 -41.49 8.33 -20.78
C ALA A 10 -40.40 8.14 -19.73
N GLY A 11 -40.26 6.92 -19.21
CA GLY A 11 -39.16 6.53 -18.34
C GLY A 11 -37.83 6.58 -19.10
N GLY A 12 -37.03 7.61 -18.85
CA GLY A 12 -35.65 7.69 -19.31
C GLY A 12 -34.79 6.67 -18.59
N MET A 13 -34.43 5.60 -19.28
CA MET A 13 -33.46 4.61 -18.82
C MET A 13 -32.08 5.30 -18.83
N LEU A 14 -31.58 5.71 -17.66
CA LEU A 14 -30.21 6.20 -17.49
C LEU A 14 -29.25 5.02 -17.66
N CYS A 15 -28.77 4.81 -18.89
CA CYS A 15 -27.59 3.98 -19.14
C CYS A 15 -26.40 4.61 -18.40
N GLN A 16 -25.97 3.99 -17.30
CA GLN A 16 -24.65 4.24 -16.76
C GLN A 16 -23.64 3.77 -17.81
N SER A 17 -22.93 4.73 -18.39
CA SER A 17 -21.77 4.45 -19.23
C SER A 17 -20.69 3.84 -18.35
N ALA A 18 -20.54 2.52 -18.41
CA ALA A 18 -19.32 1.86 -17.98
C ALA A 18 -18.18 2.43 -18.83
N PHE A 19 -17.26 3.19 -18.20
CA PHE A 19 -15.99 3.52 -18.82
C PHE A 19 -15.17 2.23 -18.91
N ALA A 20 -15.41 1.45 -19.96
CA ALA A 20 -14.48 0.43 -20.38
C ALA A 20 -13.19 1.13 -20.82
N GLN A 21 -12.13 1.01 -20.01
CA GLN A 21 -10.82 1.53 -20.33
C GLN A 21 -10.29 0.79 -21.57
N LYS A 22 -10.43 1.42 -22.74
CA LYS A 22 -9.75 1.03 -23.98
C LYS A 22 -8.25 0.92 -23.72
N ASP A 23 -7.65 -0.15 -24.24
CA ASP A 23 -6.21 -0.48 -24.24
C ASP A 23 -5.29 0.73 -24.03
N SER A 24 -4.97 1.04 -22.77
CA SER A 24 -3.87 1.94 -22.48
C SER A 24 -2.58 1.17 -22.70
N ALA A 25 -1.66 1.72 -23.50
CA ALA A 25 -0.27 1.26 -23.52
C ALA A 25 0.23 1.06 -22.07
N PHE A 26 1.07 0.05 -21.84
CA PHE A 26 1.66 -0.26 -20.53
C PHE A 26 2.59 0.89 -20.09
N ALA A 27 1.98 1.98 -19.62
CA ALA A 27 2.54 3.31 -19.46
C ALA A 27 2.04 3.94 -18.15
N ALA A 28 2.82 4.87 -17.60
CA ALA A 28 2.40 5.57 -16.38
C ALA A 28 1.13 6.40 -16.64
N TYR A 29 0.24 6.44 -15.65
CA TYR A 29 -1.00 7.21 -15.72
C TYR A 29 -1.36 7.79 -14.36
N GLU A 30 -2.22 8.81 -14.38
CA GLU A 30 -2.84 9.36 -13.18
C GLU A 30 -4.27 8.83 -13.04
N GLN A 31 -4.59 8.27 -11.88
CA GLN A 31 -5.94 7.89 -11.51
C GLN A 31 -6.55 9.01 -10.68
N GLN A 32 -7.63 9.62 -11.18
CA GLN A 32 -8.47 10.51 -10.39
C GLN A 32 -9.43 9.69 -9.53
N ILE A 33 -9.60 10.07 -8.26
CA ILE A 33 -10.62 9.48 -7.39
C ILE A 33 -11.97 10.14 -7.72
N PRO A 34 -12.98 9.39 -8.21
CA PRO A 34 -14.25 9.96 -8.67
C PRO A 34 -14.94 10.83 -7.62
N GLY A 35 -15.44 11.99 -8.05
CA GLY A 35 -16.09 12.96 -7.17
C GLY A 35 -15.13 13.91 -6.44
N THR A 36 -13.83 13.88 -6.75
CA THR A 36 -12.81 14.73 -6.13
C THR A 36 -11.76 15.17 -7.16
N ASP A 37 -10.97 16.19 -6.86
CA ASP A 37 -9.81 16.58 -7.67
C ASP A 37 -8.52 15.83 -7.29
N ILE A 38 -8.58 14.92 -6.31
CA ILE A 38 -7.44 14.13 -5.86
C ILE A 38 -7.07 13.08 -6.90
N ARG A 39 -5.78 13.03 -7.21
CA ARG A 39 -5.17 12.12 -8.19
C ARG A 39 -3.95 11.45 -7.59
N PHE A 40 -3.74 10.20 -7.97
CA PHE A 40 -2.50 9.47 -7.65
C PHE A 40 -1.91 8.86 -8.92
N LYS A 41 -0.58 8.75 -8.95
CA LYS A 41 0.16 8.26 -10.11
C LYS A 41 0.47 6.77 -9.97
N MET A 42 0.19 6.01 -11.02
CA MET A 42 0.53 4.60 -11.14
C MET A 42 1.63 4.42 -12.19
N VAL A 43 2.67 3.68 -11.84
CA VAL A 43 3.84 3.40 -12.67
C VAL A 43 3.79 1.94 -13.16
N PRO A 44 3.96 1.66 -14.46
CA PRO A 44 4.04 0.31 -14.98
C PRO A 44 5.37 -0.33 -14.55
N ILE A 45 5.28 -1.50 -13.93
CA ILE A 45 6.42 -2.28 -13.52
C ILE A 45 6.48 -3.50 -14.42
N LYS A 46 7.40 -3.47 -15.39
CA LYS A 46 7.62 -4.62 -16.27
C LYS A 46 8.17 -5.75 -15.42
N GLY A 47 7.47 -6.87 -15.41
CA GLY A 47 7.84 -8.08 -14.70
C GLY A 47 9.09 -8.74 -15.27
N GLY A 48 9.65 -9.68 -14.51
CA GLY A 48 10.84 -10.41 -14.88
C GLY A 48 11.37 -11.25 -13.73
N SER A 49 12.54 -11.87 -13.94
CA SER A 49 13.22 -12.62 -12.89
C SER A 49 14.13 -11.72 -12.05
N PHE A 50 14.13 -11.91 -10.73
CA PHE A 50 15.10 -11.29 -9.83
C PHE A 50 15.46 -12.20 -8.66
N THR A 51 16.47 -11.80 -7.89
CA THR A 51 16.87 -12.49 -6.65
C THR A 51 16.16 -11.82 -5.47
N LEU A 52 15.20 -12.53 -4.87
CA LEU A 52 14.53 -12.16 -3.62
C LEU A 52 15.45 -12.43 -2.43
N GLY A 53 15.54 -11.47 -1.50
CA GLY A 53 16.40 -11.55 -0.32
C GLY A 53 17.80 -11.00 -0.56
N SER A 54 18.74 -11.28 0.35
CA SER A 54 20.10 -10.72 0.32
C SER A 54 21.19 -11.79 0.31
N PRO A 55 22.33 -11.54 -0.39
CA PRO A 55 23.46 -12.46 -0.37
C PRO A 55 24.09 -12.49 1.02
N GLN A 56 24.69 -13.64 1.38
CA GLN A 56 25.17 -13.90 2.74
C GLN A 56 26.21 -12.88 3.24
N ASN A 57 26.96 -12.25 2.33
CA ASN A 57 27.99 -11.25 2.62
C ASN A 57 27.50 -9.80 2.52
N GLU A 58 26.20 -9.55 2.29
CA GLU A 58 25.67 -8.18 2.29
C GLU A 58 25.77 -7.56 3.69
N LYS A 59 26.40 -6.38 3.79
CA LYS A 59 26.57 -5.69 5.06
C LYS A 59 25.22 -5.30 5.65
N GLY A 60 24.99 -5.69 6.91
CA GLY A 60 23.75 -5.38 7.63
C GLY A 60 22.60 -6.36 7.39
N ARG A 61 22.82 -7.42 6.60
CA ARG A 61 21.88 -8.53 6.39
C ARG A 61 21.42 -9.16 7.72
N LYS A 62 20.12 -9.42 7.83
CA LYS A 62 19.51 -10.25 8.88
C LYS A 62 19.31 -11.70 8.42
N ALA A 63 19.09 -12.59 9.39
CA ALA A 63 18.96 -14.03 9.14
C ALA A 63 17.75 -14.37 8.26
N ASP A 64 16.63 -13.65 8.44
CA ASP A 64 15.36 -13.84 7.75
C ASP A 64 15.36 -13.33 6.29
N GLU A 65 16.48 -12.81 5.79
CA GLU A 65 16.57 -12.30 4.42
C GLU A 65 17.10 -13.35 3.42
N GLY A 66 17.21 -14.61 3.82
CA GLY A 66 17.65 -15.65 2.91
C GLY A 66 17.27 -17.08 3.30
N PRO A 67 17.87 -18.08 2.62
CA PRO A 67 18.78 -17.93 1.49
C PRO A 67 18.12 -17.20 0.31
N ALA A 68 18.88 -16.34 -0.36
CA ALA A 68 18.36 -15.58 -1.49
C ALA A 68 17.90 -16.52 -2.62
N LYS A 69 16.75 -16.24 -3.22
CA LYS A 69 16.08 -17.14 -4.18
C LYS A 69 15.71 -16.41 -5.45
N LYS A 70 15.94 -17.03 -6.62
CA LYS A 70 15.46 -16.49 -7.89
C LYS A 70 13.96 -16.73 -8.01
N VAL A 71 13.21 -15.67 -8.27
CA VAL A 71 11.75 -15.71 -8.46
C VAL A 71 11.36 -14.87 -9.68
N ASN A 72 10.15 -15.10 -10.19
CA ASN A 72 9.57 -14.35 -11.29
C ASN A 72 8.40 -13.50 -10.80
N ILE A 73 8.31 -12.28 -11.30
CA ILE A 73 7.21 -11.35 -11.03
C ILE A 73 6.56 -11.00 -12.36
N ASP A 74 5.24 -11.04 -12.41
CA ASP A 74 4.45 -10.63 -13.57
C ASP A 74 4.45 -9.11 -13.75
N ASP A 75 3.95 -8.62 -14.90
CA ASP A 75 3.73 -7.20 -15.08
C ASP A 75 2.62 -6.69 -14.14
N PHE A 76 2.85 -5.55 -13.49
CA PHE A 76 1.86 -4.88 -12.65
C PHE A 76 2.03 -3.36 -12.71
N TYR A 77 1.17 -2.64 -12.01
CA TYR A 77 1.35 -1.21 -11.74
C TYR A 77 1.53 -1.00 -10.24
N MET A 78 2.40 -0.07 -9.87
CA MET A 78 2.62 0.35 -8.49
C MET A 78 2.39 1.85 -8.34
N GLY A 79 1.83 2.28 -7.21
CA GLY A 79 1.76 3.69 -6.85
C GLY A 79 3.16 4.31 -6.86
N ALA A 80 3.31 5.47 -7.51
CA ALA A 80 4.60 6.16 -7.60
C ALA A 80 5.15 6.56 -6.22
N THR A 81 4.25 6.75 -5.25
CA THR A 81 4.52 7.15 -3.87
C THR A 81 3.74 6.25 -2.90
N GLU A 82 3.98 6.41 -1.62
CA GLU A 82 3.04 5.98 -0.56
C GLU A 82 1.68 6.67 -0.76
N VAL A 83 0.61 6.05 -0.26
CA VAL A 83 -0.73 6.66 -0.22
C VAL A 83 -0.69 7.84 0.74
N THR A 84 -1.12 9.01 0.27
CA THR A 84 -1.10 10.24 1.08
C THR A 84 -2.32 10.38 1.98
N PHE A 85 -2.25 11.24 3.00
CA PHE A 85 -3.42 11.63 3.79
C PHE A 85 -4.51 12.30 2.92
N ASP A 86 -4.12 13.04 1.88
CA ASP A 86 -5.08 13.67 0.95
C ASP A 86 -5.94 12.61 0.22
N GLU A 87 -5.37 11.43 -0.04
CA GLU A 87 -6.06 10.27 -0.59
C GLU A 87 -6.82 9.46 0.49
N TYR A 88 -6.14 9.09 1.57
CA TYR A 88 -6.69 8.21 2.61
C TYR A 88 -7.87 8.83 3.35
N ASP A 89 -7.84 10.13 3.61
CA ASP A 89 -8.92 10.82 4.31
C ASP A 89 -10.23 10.81 3.51
N LEU A 90 -10.20 10.70 2.17
CA LEU A 90 -11.43 10.56 1.38
C LEU A 90 -12.19 9.26 1.72
N TYR A 91 -11.46 8.24 2.13
CA TYR A 91 -12.03 7.00 2.66
C TYR A 91 -12.39 7.15 4.13
N ALA A 92 -11.43 7.61 4.95
CA ALA A 92 -11.53 7.57 6.40
C ALA A 92 -12.55 8.57 6.97
N ASP A 93 -12.67 9.74 6.35
CA ASP A 93 -13.57 10.81 6.76
C ASP A 93 -14.92 10.70 6.02
N ARG A 94 -15.99 10.54 6.79
CA ARG A 94 -17.35 10.40 6.25
C ARG A 94 -17.87 11.69 5.62
N ASP A 95 -17.38 12.83 6.08
CA ASP A 95 -17.88 14.14 5.68
C ASP A 95 -17.21 14.65 4.40
N LYS A 96 -16.14 13.98 3.94
CA LYS A 96 -15.42 14.34 2.71
C LYS A 96 -16.05 13.81 1.43
N LEU A 97 -17.08 12.95 1.50
CA LEU A 97 -17.76 12.44 0.32
C LEU A 97 -19.23 12.86 0.28
N PRO A 98 -19.73 13.34 -0.87
CA PRO A 98 -21.09 13.87 -0.98
C PRO A 98 -22.19 12.80 -0.91
N LEU A 99 -21.87 11.52 -1.11
CA LEU A 99 -22.83 10.42 -1.15
C LEU A 99 -22.39 9.23 -0.28
N PRO A 100 -23.25 8.73 0.63
CA PRO A 100 -23.01 7.49 1.36
C PRO A 100 -22.86 6.30 0.41
N ASP A 101 -21.80 5.51 0.58
CA ASP A 101 -21.48 4.34 -0.25
C ASP A 101 -21.68 3.00 0.47
N GLY A 102 -22.23 3.02 1.67
CA GLY A 102 -22.44 1.81 2.48
C GLY A 102 -21.16 1.15 2.99
N MET A 103 -19.99 1.76 2.79
CA MET A 103 -18.71 1.20 3.24
C MET A 103 -18.45 1.46 4.73
N THR A 104 -18.00 0.41 5.42
CA THR A 104 -17.43 0.56 6.76
C THR A 104 -16.12 1.33 6.70
N ARG A 105 -15.90 2.18 7.72
CA ARG A 105 -14.80 3.15 7.79
C ARG A 105 -14.11 3.06 9.14
N PRO A 106 -12.83 3.50 9.24
CA PRO A 106 -12.14 3.61 10.50
C PRO A 106 -12.94 4.43 11.50
N THR A 107 -12.92 4.00 12.76
CA THR A 107 -13.38 4.86 13.85
C THR A 107 -12.45 6.06 13.97
N PRO A 108 -12.94 7.29 14.24
CA PRO A 108 -12.06 8.42 14.52
C PRO A 108 -11.07 8.05 15.64
N PRO A 109 -9.76 8.29 15.44
CA PRO A 109 -8.78 7.97 16.47
C PRO A 109 -8.94 8.94 17.67
N TYR A 110 -8.71 8.44 18.88
CA TYR A 110 -8.77 9.25 20.12
C TYR A 110 -7.55 10.13 20.33
N ILE A 111 -6.46 9.83 19.64
CA ILE A 111 -5.22 10.60 19.64
C ILE A 111 -4.93 11.04 18.22
N ASP A 112 -4.19 12.14 18.08
CA ASP A 112 -3.66 12.54 16.79
C ASP A 112 -2.52 11.58 16.39
N LEU A 113 -2.83 10.64 15.49
CA LEU A 113 -1.88 9.65 15.00
C LEU A 113 -0.77 10.25 14.12
N THR A 114 -0.92 11.50 13.69
CA THR A 114 0.13 12.22 12.96
C THR A 114 1.25 12.67 13.89
N LEU A 115 1.00 12.69 15.21
CA LEU A 115 1.87 13.24 16.25
C LEU A 115 2.37 14.67 15.93
N GLY A 116 1.56 15.45 15.20
CA GLY A 116 1.91 16.80 14.78
C GLY A 116 2.94 16.92 13.64
N MET A 117 3.33 15.81 12.99
CA MET A 117 4.36 15.83 11.93
C MET A 117 3.83 16.31 10.57
N GLY A 118 2.52 16.20 10.32
CA GLY A 118 1.86 16.71 9.11
C GLY A 118 0.79 15.77 8.55
N LYS A 119 -0.24 16.33 7.89
CA LYS A 119 -1.39 15.55 7.38
C LYS A 119 -2.01 16.06 6.07
N SER A 120 -1.33 16.93 5.34
CA SER A 120 -1.91 17.58 4.16
C SER A 120 -0.88 18.03 3.15
N GLY A 121 -1.23 17.99 1.87
CA GLY A 121 -0.36 18.43 0.78
C GLY A 121 0.77 17.44 0.51
N GLY A 122 0.43 16.15 0.52
CA GLY A 122 1.32 15.05 0.14
C GLY A 122 2.04 14.32 1.28
N TYR A 123 1.63 14.47 2.55
CA TYR A 123 2.19 13.62 3.61
C TYR A 123 1.65 12.19 3.49
N PRO A 124 2.48 11.15 3.70
CA PRO A 124 2.03 9.76 3.69
C PRO A 124 1.00 9.53 4.79
N ALA A 125 -0.08 8.85 4.47
CA ALA A 125 -1.03 8.37 5.46
C ALA A 125 -0.31 7.33 6.34
N ASN A 126 -0.51 7.41 7.65
CA ASN A 126 0.20 6.55 8.61
C ASN A 126 -0.72 5.90 9.65
N SER A 127 -0.11 5.06 10.50
CA SER A 127 -0.69 4.47 11.71
C SER A 127 -1.89 3.55 11.47
N MET A 128 -2.29 3.29 10.23
CA MET A 128 -3.32 2.29 9.95
C MET A 128 -2.77 0.88 10.17
N SER A 129 -3.65 -0.03 10.58
CA SER A 129 -3.39 -1.45 10.49
C SER A 129 -3.39 -1.90 9.02
N GLN A 130 -2.80 -3.07 8.74
CA GLN A 130 -2.89 -3.69 7.42
C GLN A 130 -4.36 -3.88 6.98
N TYR A 131 -5.24 -4.19 7.93
CA TYR A 131 -6.68 -4.28 7.68
C TYR A 131 -7.25 -2.93 7.19
N GLY A 132 -6.89 -1.82 7.85
CA GLY A 132 -7.30 -0.48 7.41
C GLY A 132 -6.79 -0.11 6.02
N ALA A 133 -5.57 -0.52 5.67
CA ALA A 133 -5.00 -0.32 4.34
C ALA A 133 -5.69 -1.18 3.25
N LEU A 134 -6.02 -2.45 3.55
CA LEU A 134 -6.79 -3.32 2.65
C LEU A 134 -8.24 -2.84 2.46
N MET A 135 -8.86 -2.31 3.52
CA MET A 135 -10.19 -1.71 3.43
C MET A 135 -10.21 -0.45 2.57
N TYR A 136 -9.14 0.37 2.61
CA TYR A 136 -8.97 1.46 1.65
C TYR A 136 -8.90 0.94 0.20
N CYS A 137 -8.15 -0.14 -0.05
CA CYS A 137 -8.09 -0.76 -1.38
C CYS A 137 -9.48 -1.24 -1.86
N ARG A 138 -10.27 -1.86 -0.98
CA ARG A 138 -11.66 -2.28 -1.27
C ARG A 138 -12.57 -1.08 -1.57
N TRP A 139 -12.46 -0.02 -0.78
CA TRP A 139 -13.21 1.22 -1.02
C TRP A 139 -12.84 1.82 -2.38
N LEU A 140 -11.55 1.91 -2.69
CA LEU A 140 -11.07 2.47 -3.95
C LEU A 140 -11.54 1.64 -5.15
N TYR A 141 -11.56 0.32 -5.03
CA TYR A 141 -12.16 -0.58 -6.02
C TYR A 141 -13.65 -0.29 -6.23
N ASN A 142 -14.43 -0.15 -5.16
CA ASN A 142 -15.85 0.18 -5.26
C ASN A 142 -16.10 1.56 -5.88
N LYS A 143 -15.18 2.51 -5.69
CA LYS A 143 -15.28 3.86 -6.27
C LYS A 143 -14.90 3.93 -7.74
N THR A 144 -13.87 3.19 -8.15
CA THR A 144 -13.25 3.32 -9.47
C THR A 144 -13.63 2.20 -10.44
N GLY A 145 -14.08 1.05 -9.92
CA GLY A 145 -14.18 -0.19 -10.69
C GLY A 145 -12.83 -0.84 -11.02
N VAL A 146 -11.71 -0.27 -10.56
CA VAL A 146 -10.36 -0.76 -10.78
C VAL A 146 -9.85 -1.45 -9.53
N PHE A 147 -9.41 -2.69 -9.65
CA PHE A 147 -8.93 -3.48 -8.54
C PHE A 147 -7.53 -3.03 -8.09
N TYR A 148 -7.45 -2.65 -6.82
CA TYR A 148 -6.20 -2.32 -6.13
C TYR A 148 -6.02 -3.23 -4.91
N ARG A 149 -4.76 -3.41 -4.52
CA ARG A 149 -4.35 -4.14 -3.33
C ARG A 149 -3.02 -3.60 -2.80
N LEU A 150 -2.59 -4.11 -1.65
CA LEU A 150 -1.21 -3.95 -1.19
C LEU A 150 -0.25 -4.76 -2.10
N PRO A 151 1.05 -4.39 -2.18
CA PRO A 151 2.04 -5.24 -2.84
C PRO A 151 2.24 -6.55 -2.09
N THR A 152 2.60 -7.63 -2.78
CA THR A 152 3.30 -8.72 -2.10
C THR A 152 4.70 -8.26 -1.72
N ALA A 153 5.32 -8.88 -0.72
CA ALA A 153 6.67 -8.52 -0.33
C ALA A 153 7.70 -8.72 -1.46
N ALA A 154 7.45 -9.70 -2.34
CA ALA A 154 8.28 -9.94 -3.51
C ALA A 154 8.10 -8.86 -4.59
N GLU A 155 6.87 -8.43 -4.87
CA GLU A 155 6.61 -7.29 -5.77
C GLU A 155 7.24 -6.00 -5.25
N TRP A 156 7.11 -5.76 -3.94
CA TRP A 156 7.70 -4.59 -3.29
C TRP A 156 9.23 -4.58 -3.45
N GLU A 157 9.90 -5.71 -3.15
CA GLU A 157 11.36 -5.78 -3.25
C GLU A 157 11.84 -5.67 -4.70
N TYR A 158 11.13 -6.31 -5.64
CA TYR A 158 11.41 -6.19 -7.07
C TYR A 158 11.34 -4.74 -7.54
N ALA A 159 10.24 -4.07 -7.20
CA ALA A 159 10.00 -2.67 -7.52
C ALA A 159 11.01 -1.74 -6.85
N CYS A 160 11.35 -1.98 -5.58
CA CYS A 160 12.36 -1.22 -4.85
C CYS A 160 13.71 -1.31 -5.56
N ARG A 161 14.13 -2.52 -5.95
CA ARG A 161 15.42 -2.79 -6.61
C ARG A 161 15.52 -2.14 -7.98
N ALA A 162 14.42 -2.07 -8.74
CA ALA A 162 14.37 -1.48 -10.08
C ALA A 162 15.49 -1.98 -11.01
N GLY A 163 15.77 -3.29 -10.96
CA GLY A 163 16.84 -3.96 -11.72
C GLY A 163 18.20 -4.04 -11.02
N SER A 164 18.38 -3.38 -9.88
CA SER A 164 19.60 -3.47 -9.08
C SER A 164 19.72 -4.78 -8.30
N THR A 165 20.95 -5.27 -8.14
CA THR A 165 21.31 -6.43 -7.31
C THR A 165 22.06 -6.06 -6.03
N THR A 166 22.18 -4.75 -5.73
CA THR A 166 22.88 -4.23 -4.55
C THR A 166 21.97 -4.06 -3.34
N ALA A 167 22.55 -3.65 -2.20
CA ALA A 167 21.81 -3.43 -0.95
C ALA A 167 20.72 -2.34 -1.06
N TYR A 168 20.97 -1.30 -1.88
CA TYR A 168 20.04 -0.21 -2.19
C TYR A 168 19.82 -0.15 -3.72
N PRO A 169 18.76 0.49 -4.24
CA PRO A 169 18.54 0.61 -5.69
C PRO A 169 19.64 1.37 -6.43
N PHE A 170 20.40 2.21 -5.73
CA PHE A 170 21.45 3.06 -6.28
C PHE A 170 22.88 2.56 -6.00
N GLY A 171 23.05 1.37 -5.41
CA GLY A 171 24.35 0.78 -5.10
C GLY A 171 24.48 0.29 -3.66
N ASN A 172 25.72 0.08 -3.21
CA ASN A 172 26.04 -0.37 -1.84
C ASN A 172 26.50 0.77 -0.91
N ASP A 173 26.65 1.98 -1.42
CA ASP A 173 27.14 3.13 -0.67
C ASP A 173 25.99 3.83 0.08
N ALA A 174 25.88 3.53 1.37
CA ALA A 174 24.86 4.11 2.26
C ALA A 174 24.95 5.64 2.38
N SER A 175 26.09 6.27 2.06
CA SER A 175 26.21 7.74 2.14
C SER A 175 25.30 8.47 1.14
N LYS A 176 24.84 7.77 0.09
CA LYS A 176 23.89 8.26 -0.91
C LYS A 176 22.43 8.18 -0.46
N LEU A 177 22.10 7.50 0.65
CA LEU A 177 20.71 7.36 1.13
C LEU A 177 19.98 8.69 1.26
N LYS A 178 20.67 9.74 1.72
CA LYS A 178 20.09 11.08 1.87
C LYS A 178 19.54 11.70 0.58
N GLU A 179 19.91 11.15 -0.58
CA GLU A 179 19.39 11.59 -1.88
C GLU A 179 18.08 10.88 -2.27
N TYR A 180 17.73 9.78 -1.59
CA TYR A 180 16.63 8.87 -1.97
C TYR A 180 15.66 8.56 -0.82
N ALA A 181 16.04 8.80 0.44
CA ALA A 181 15.28 8.36 1.61
C ALA A 181 15.28 9.42 2.72
N TRP A 182 14.14 9.54 3.40
CA TRP A 182 14.03 10.17 4.72
C TRP A 182 14.22 9.10 5.78
N PHE A 183 15.28 9.21 6.57
CA PHE A 183 15.67 8.21 7.57
C PHE A 183 16.31 8.92 8.76
N LYS A 184 16.67 8.18 9.81
CA LYS A 184 17.06 8.78 11.10
C LYS A 184 18.08 9.92 11.02
N ASN A 185 19.02 9.86 10.08
CA ASN A 185 20.09 10.86 9.98
C ASN A 185 19.73 12.14 9.22
N ASN A 186 18.61 12.18 8.49
CA ASN A 186 18.19 13.37 7.74
C ASN A 186 16.71 13.73 7.91
N SER A 187 15.93 12.92 8.62
CA SER A 187 14.49 13.11 8.76
C SER A 187 14.11 14.18 9.77
N GLU A 188 14.98 14.53 10.72
CA GLU A 188 14.63 15.35 11.89
C GLU A 188 13.50 14.71 12.73
N ASP A 189 13.54 13.38 12.88
CA ASP A 189 12.59 12.57 13.65
C ASP A 189 11.13 12.74 13.20
N LYS A 190 10.90 12.98 11.90
CA LYS A 190 9.57 13.08 11.29
C LYS A 190 9.50 12.47 9.89
N TYR A 191 8.33 11.98 9.51
CA TYR A 191 8.04 11.70 8.09
C TYR A 191 7.81 13.00 7.32
N HIS A 192 8.02 12.95 6.01
CA HIS A 192 7.99 14.10 5.11
C HIS A 192 6.97 13.89 4.00
N LYS A 193 6.74 14.93 3.21
CA LYS A 193 5.90 14.82 2.02
C LYS A 193 6.54 13.85 1.03
N VAL A 194 5.71 13.05 0.38
CA VAL A 194 6.14 12.10 -0.64
C VAL A 194 6.79 12.82 -1.82
N ALA A 195 7.68 12.11 -2.52
CA ALA A 195 8.37 12.56 -3.73
C ALA A 195 9.20 13.85 -3.57
N GLN A 196 9.78 14.07 -2.39
CA GLN A 196 10.71 15.18 -2.16
C GLN A 196 12.19 14.84 -2.41
N LEU A 197 12.51 13.54 -2.52
CA LEU A 197 13.85 13.02 -2.84
C LEU A 197 13.85 12.31 -4.20
N LYS A 198 15.01 11.78 -4.62
CA LYS A 198 15.13 11.11 -5.92
C LYS A 198 14.35 9.80 -5.95
N PRO A 199 13.67 9.48 -7.06
CA PRO A 199 13.08 8.15 -7.24
C PRO A 199 14.16 7.12 -7.57
N ASN A 200 13.80 5.84 -7.51
CA ASN A 200 14.60 4.78 -8.11
C ASN A 200 14.55 4.81 -9.65
N ALA A 201 15.24 3.87 -10.31
CA ALA A 201 15.36 3.84 -11.77
C ALA A 201 14.02 3.67 -12.53
N TRP A 202 12.95 3.27 -11.84
CA TRP A 202 11.61 3.12 -12.43
C TRP A 202 10.67 4.27 -12.10
N GLY A 203 11.12 5.31 -11.39
CA GLY A 203 10.29 6.46 -11.05
C GLY A 203 9.39 6.23 -9.82
N LEU A 204 9.75 5.28 -8.96
CA LEU A 204 9.12 5.08 -7.65
C LEU A 204 9.89 5.87 -6.59
N TYR A 205 9.17 6.68 -5.83
CA TYR A 205 9.66 7.53 -4.76
C TYR A 205 9.44 6.87 -3.41
N ASP A 206 10.29 7.23 -2.44
CA ASP A 206 10.16 6.85 -1.04
C ASP A 206 10.04 5.33 -0.85
N MET A 207 10.64 4.55 -1.76
CA MET A 207 10.74 3.10 -1.61
C MET A 207 11.62 2.73 -0.41
N LEU A 208 12.42 3.66 0.11
CA LEU A 208 13.26 3.49 1.28
C LEU A 208 13.02 4.67 2.23
N GLY A 209 12.82 4.38 3.51
CA GLY A 209 12.55 5.41 4.51
C GLY A 209 11.17 6.03 4.37
N ASN A 210 11.01 7.25 4.88
CA ASN A 210 9.73 7.93 5.08
C ASN A 210 8.81 7.12 5.99
N VAL A 211 7.91 6.30 5.47
CA VAL A 211 7.16 5.32 6.29
C VAL A 211 7.39 3.89 5.81
N GLU A 212 7.48 2.97 6.76
CA GLU A 212 7.49 1.55 6.47
C GLU A 212 6.15 1.13 5.84
N GLU A 213 6.15 0.24 4.87
CA GLU A 213 4.97 -0.06 4.08
C GLU A 213 4.41 -1.46 4.34
N TRP A 214 3.09 -1.53 4.58
CA TRP A 214 2.37 -2.80 4.64
C TRP A 214 2.45 -3.58 3.32
N THR A 215 2.80 -4.86 3.41
CA THR A 215 2.64 -5.84 2.31
C THR A 215 1.44 -6.75 2.55
N MET A 216 1.09 -7.60 1.59
CA MET A 216 0.05 -8.64 1.75
C MET A 216 0.48 -9.83 2.59
N ASP A 217 1.77 -9.95 2.91
CA ASP A 217 2.38 -11.20 3.35
C ASP A 217 2.26 -11.40 4.87
N GLN A 218 2.05 -12.66 5.26
CA GLN A 218 2.37 -13.12 6.61
C GLN A 218 3.89 -13.03 6.80
N TYR A 219 4.34 -12.50 7.94
CA TYR A 219 5.74 -12.61 8.29
C TYR A 219 6.07 -14.06 8.66
N ASP A 220 7.08 -14.61 8.00
CA ASP A 220 7.75 -15.88 8.32
C ASP A 220 9.26 -15.65 8.19
N GLU A 221 10.02 -16.01 9.21
CA GLU A 221 11.49 -15.90 9.23
C GLU A 221 12.13 -16.68 8.08
N ASN A 222 11.52 -17.78 7.65
CA ASN A 222 11.95 -18.61 6.53
C ASN A 222 11.22 -18.26 5.22
N GLY A 223 10.50 -17.13 5.19
CA GLY A 223 9.66 -16.73 4.06
C GLY A 223 10.41 -16.64 2.72
N VAL A 224 11.66 -16.17 2.72
CA VAL A 224 12.48 -16.13 1.49
C VAL A 224 12.81 -17.54 1.00
N ALA A 225 13.16 -18.46 1.92
CA ALA A 225 13.46 -19.85 1.59
C ALA A 225 12.23 -20.57 0.99
N LYS A 226 11.04 -20.28 1.55
CA LYS A 226 9.75 -20.86 1.18
C LYS A 226 9.09 -20.18 -0.01
N ALA A 227 9.63 -19.06 -0.49
CA ALA A 227 9.01 -18.29 -1.58
C ALA A 227 8.78 -19.16 -2.82
N GLU A 228 7.58 -19.13 -3.37
CA GLU A 228 7.27 -19.80 -4.65
C GLU A 228 8.12 -19.24 -5.80
N GLU A 229 8.24 -19.97 -6.90
CA GLU A 229 9.07 -19.52 -8.03
C GLU A 229 8.43 -18.39 -8.84
N SER A 230 7.10 -18.29 -8.85
CA SER A 230 6.34 -17.30 -9.62
C SER A 230 5.36 -16.56 -8.72
N ASN A 231 5.42 -15.23 -8.77
CA ASN A 231 4.63 -14.30 -7.96
C ASN A 231 4.51 -14.71 -6.48
N PRO A 232 5.62 -14.80 -5.74
CA PRO A 232 5.60 -15.26 -4.36
C PRO A 232 4.66 -14.40 -3.51
N TRP A 233 3.79 -15.07 -2.77
CA TRP A 233 2.92 -14.46 -1.77
C TRP A 233 2.75 -15.42 -0.59
N MET A 234 3.29 -15.03 0.57
CA MET A 234 3.11 -15.76 1.83
C MET A 234 1.71 -15.51 2.37
N VAL A 235 0.75 -16.32 1.92
CA VAL A 235 -0.67 -16.15 2.25
C VAL A 235 -0.91 -16.14 3.77
N PRO A 236 -1.55 -15.09 4.30
CA PRO A 236 -2.01 -15.02 5.68
C PRO A 236 -2.80 -16.22 6.23
N SER A 237 -2.24 -16.89 7.24
CA SER A 237 -2.92 -17.90 8.07
C SER A 237 -3.39 -17.36 9.43
N ALA A 238 -2.76 -16.29 9.94
CA ALA A 238 -3.15 -15.57 11.15
C ALA A 238 -3.37 -14.08 10.84
N LYS A 239 -3.79 -13.26 11.81
CA LYS A 239 -3.92 -11.79 11.65
C LYS A 239 -2.57 -11.08 11.73
N THR A 240 -1.70 -11.58 12.59
CA THR A 240 -0.33 -11.11 12.84
C THR A 240 0.59 -12.32 13.05
N PRO A 241 1.92 -12.18 12.88
CA PRO A 241 2.59 -11.01 12.37
C PRO A 241 2.49 -10.86 10.83
N ARG A 242 2.42 -9.62 10.37
CA ARG A 242 2.50 -9.22 8.97
C ARG A 242 3.90 -8.72 8.64
N LEU A 243 4.26 -8.81 7.37
CA LEU A 243 5.53 -8.34 6.85
C LEU A 243 5.38 -6.91 6.33
N LEU A 244 6.33 -6.05 6.71
CA LEU A 244 6.50 -4.71 6.17
C LEU A 244 7.89 -4.58 5.53
N LYS A 245 8.01 -3.59 4.64
CA LYS A 245 9.22 -3.30 3.88
C LYS A 245 9.46 -1.78 3.82
N GLY A 246 10.72 -1.36 3.71
CA GLY A 246 11.11 0.03 3.39
C GLY A 246 12.08 0.67 4.37
N GLY A 247 11.97 0.33 5.66
CA GLY A 247 12.46 1.23 6.69
C GLY A 247 11.63 2.51 6.76
N SER A 248 11.82 3.28 7.81
CA SER A 248 11.09 4.52 8.06
C SER A 248 12.01 5.71 8.37
N TYR A 249 11.40 6.87 8.60
CA TYR A 249 12.08 8.10 8.99
C TYR A 249 12.88 7.97 10.29
N GLU A 250 12.57 7.00 11.16
CA GLU A 250 13.27 6.77 12.44
C GLU A 250 14.34 5.68 12.37
N ASP A 251 14.47 5.02 11.22
CA ASP A 251 15.36 3.87 11.05
C ASP A 251 16.78 4.24 10.59
N GLU A 252 17.74 3.41 11.02
CA GLU A 252 19.12 3.48 10.57
C GLU A 252 19.28 2.91 9.15
N ALA A 253 20.33 3.34 8.44
CA ALA A 253 20.62 2.92 7.06
C ALA A 253 20.56 1.40 6.82
N THR A 254 20.96 0.58 7.80
CA THR A 254 20.97 -0.89 7.68
C THR A 254 19.57 -1.51 7.56
N LEU A 255 18.53 -0.80 7.99
CA LEU A 255 17.12 -1.19 7.90
C LEU A 255 16.46 -0.67 6.61
N LEU A 256 17.11 0.22 5.87
CA LEU A 256 16.64 0.76 4.59
C LEU A 256 17.18 -0.01 3.38
N ARG A 257 17.67 -1.24 3.55
CA ARG A 257 18.11 -2.06 2.42
C ARG A 257 16.89 -2.63 1.70
N SER A 258 17.00 -2.85 0.38
CA SER A 258 15.90 -3.40 -0.42
C SER A 258 15.39 -4.75 0.11
N ALA A 259 16.29 -5.58 0.66
CA ALA A 259 15.96 -6.88 1.26
C ALA A 259 15.51 -6.81 2.74
N ALA A 260 15.63 -5.66 3.40
CA ALA A 260 15.30 -5.56 4.83
C ALA A 260 13.80 -5.84 5.08
N ARG A 261 13.51 -6.51 6.19
CA ARG A 261 12.18 -6.98 6.56
C ARG A 261 11.84 -6.49 7.97
N LEU A 262 10.59 -6.07 8.16
CA LEU A 262 10.05 -5.76 9.48
C LEU A 262 8.85 -6.66 9.78
N LYS A 263 8.86 -7.24 10.98
CA LYS A 263 7.77 -8.04 11.54
C LYS A 263 6.84 -7.12 12.32
N SER A 264 5.55 -7.11 11.99
CA SER A 264 4.57 -6.35 12.78
C SER A 264 4.48 -6.85 14.22
N ASP A 265 4.33 -5.94 15.17
CA ASP A 265 4.18 -6.28 16.58
C ASP A 265 2.81 -5.85 17.12
N PRO A 266 2.02 -6.74 17.74
CA PRO A 266 0.77 -6.37 18.40
C PRO A 266 0.90 -5.27 19.45
N ILE A 267 2.11 -5.05 20.00
CA ILE A 267 2.38 -3.97 20.94
C ILE A 267 2.16 -2.58 20.32
N TRP A 268 2.17 -2.47 18.99
CA TRP A 268 1.96 -1.22 18.27
C TRP A 268 0.57 -0.62 18.48
N ASN A 269 -0.38 -1.37 19.03
CA ASN A 269 -1.68 -0.82 19.42
C ASN A 269 -1.93 -0.81 20.93
N ARG A 270 -0.87 -0.97 21.73
CA ARG A 270 -0.97 -1.10 23.18
C ARG A 270 -1.46 0.19 23.84
N ARG A 271 -1.06 1.38 23.37
CA ARG A 271 -1.52 2.66 23.94
C ARG A 271 -2.87 3.15 23.41
N ASP A 272 -3.54 2.43 22.50
CA ASP A 272 -4.90 2.79 22.08
C ASP A 272 -5.85 2.78 23.30
N PRO A 273 -6.46 3.93 23.66
CA PRO A 273 -7.34 4.05 24.82
C PRO A 273 -8.72 3.40 24.60
N GLN A 274 -9.07 2.99 23.39
CA GLN A 274 -10.36 2.37 23.08
C GLN A 274 -10.49 0.98 23.71
N ILE A 275 -11.70 0.67 24.21
CA ILE A 275 -12.09 -0.66 24.72
C ILE A 275 -13.36 -1.12 23.98
N PRO A 276 -13.30 -2.17 23.14
CA PRO A 276 -12.09 -2.87 22.69
C PRO A 276 -11.16 -1.96 21.86
N LYS A 277 -9.88 -2.31 21.79
CA LYS A 277 -8.90 -1.62 20.94
C LYS A 277 -9.36 -1.62 19.48
N SER A 278 -9.09 -0.52 18.80
CA SER A 278 -9.36 -0.38 17.38
C SER A 278 -8.56 -1.41 16.58
N PHE A 279 -9.21 -2.08 15.65
CA PHE A 279 -8.53 -2.91 14.65
C PHE A 279 -8.13 -2.11 13.40
N TRP A 280 -8.44 -0.81 13.37
CA TRP A 280 -8.13 0.10 12.27
C TRP A 280 -6.77 0.77 12.39
N TRP A 281 -6.32 0.96 13.63
CA TRP A 281 -5.17 1.81 13.94
C TRP A 281 -4.13 1.06 14.77
N ASN A 282 -2.91 1.58 14.71
CA ASN A 282 -1.77 1.22 15.55
C ASN A 282 -1.28 2.51 16.22
N ALA A 283 -1.72 2.77 17.45
CA ALA A 283 -1.41 4.00 18.18
C ALA A 283 0.10 4.29 18.37
N ASP A 284 0.94 3.26 18.27
CA ASP A 284 2.38 3.29 18.54
C ASP A 284 3.22 2.98 17.28
N ALA A 285 2.62 3.09 16.09
CA ALA A 285 3.32 2.90 14.82
C ALA A 285 3.06 4.06 13.82
N PRO A 286 3.41 5.31 14.17
CA PRO A 286 3.29 6.47 13.28
C PRO A 286 4.23 6.40 12.06
N PHE A 287 5.19 5.48 12.10
CA PHE A 287 6.14 5.21 11.04
C PHE A 287 5.63 4.21 10.00
N VAL A 288 4.38 3.74 10.09
CA VAL A 288 3.82 2.73 9.18
C VAL A 288 2.75 3.32 8.27
N GLY A 289 2.91 3.17 6.96
CA GLY A 289 1.94 3.48 5.92
C GLY A 289 1.78 2.33 4.92
N PHE A 290 1.48 2.66 3.66
CA PHE A 290 1.36 1.68 2.58
C PHE A 290 1.37 2.34 1.19
N ARG A 291 1.52 1.52 0.15
CA ARG A 291 1.32 1.92 -1.24
C ARG A 291 0.41 0.95 -2.00
N LEU A 292 -0.09 1.40 -3.15
CA LEU A 292 -1.01 0.62 -3.99
C LEU A 292 -0.29 -0.21 -5.04
N VAL A 293 -0.82 -1.39 -5.31
CA VAL A 293 -0.55 -2.21 -6.50
C VAL A 293 -1.86 -2.49 -7.24
N ARG A 294 -1.77 -2.49 -8.57
CA ARG A 294 -2.84 -2.89 -9.49
C ARG A 294 -2.29 -3.94 -10.47
N PRO A 295 -2.88 -5.15 -10.54
CA PRO A 295 -2.48 -6.13 -11.55
C PRO A 295 -2.84 -5.66 -12.97
N VAL A 296 -2.02 -5.99 -13.98
CA VAL A 296 -2.33 -5.63 -15.37
C VAL A 296 -3.66 -6.25 -15.81
N LYS A 297 -3.78 -7.58 -15.63
CA LYS A 297 -5.05 -8.27 -15.81
C LYS A 297 -5.91 -8.05 -14.58
N GLN A 298 -6.97 -7.28 -14.73
CA GLN A 298 -7.95 -7.06 -13.67
C GLN A 298 -8.69 -8.38 -13.37
N PRO A 299 -8.92 -8.71 -12.09
CA PRO A 299 -9.76 -9.85 -11.73
C PRO A 299 -11.20 -9.61 -12.16
N THR A 300 -11.94 -10.70 -12.33
CA THR A 300 -13.41 -10.67 -12.38
C THR A 300 -13.98 -10.16 -11.06
N LYS A 301 -15.25 -9.77 -11.05
CA LYS A 301 -15.91 -9.32 -9.83
C LYS A 301 -15.89 -10.41 -8.75
N GLU A 302 -16.14 -11.66 -9.14
CA GLU A 302 -16.16 -12.81 -8.25
C GLU A 302 -14.78 -13.06 -7.63
N GLU A 303 -13.71 -12.95 -8.42
CA GLU A 303 -12.33 -13.06 -7.93
C GLU A 303 -11.96 -11.91 -6.98
N ALA A 304 -12.36 -10.67 -7.30
CA ALA A 304 -12.14 -9.52 -6.43
C ALA A 304 -12.90 -9.65 -5.09
N ASP A 305 -14.17 -10.05 -5.15
CA ASP A 305 -14.99 -10.27 -3.96
C ASP A 305 -14.41 -11.40 -3.10
N LYS A 306 -13.96 -12.50 -3.73
CA LYS A 306 -13.26 -13.58 -3.03
C LYS A 306 -11.96 -13.11 -2.39
N PHE A 307 -11.16 -12.29 -3.09
CA PHE A 307 -9.93 -11.73 -2.53
C PHE A 307 -10.21 -10.93 -1.25
N PHE A 308 -11.19 -10.03 -1.26
CA PHE A 308 -11.54 -9.26 -0.07
C PHE A 308 -12.13 -10.14 1.02
N ALA A 309 -12.91 -11.17 0.67
CA ALA A 309 -13.39 -12.14 1.65
C ALA A 309 -12.23 -12.87 2.36
N ASP A 310 -11.23 -13.30 1.60
CA ASP A 310 -10.09 -14.07 2.10
C ASP A 310 -9.01 -13.21 2.80
N THR A 311 -8.98 -11.90 2.56
CA THR A 311 -7.96 -11.00 3.14
C THR A 311 -8.51 -10.11 4.25
N ILE A 312 -9.81 -9.84 4.25
CA ILE A 312 -10.48 -8.92 5.16
C ILE A 312 -11.57 -9.66 5.95
N ASP A 313 -12.55 -10.22 5.25
CA ASP A 313 -13.81 -10.64 5.89
C ASP A 313 -13.63 -11.87 6.79
N LYS A 314 -12.71 -12.78 6.44
CA LYS A 314 -12.39 -13.96 7.28
C LYS A 314 -11.85 -13.62 8.67
N TYR A 315 -11.38 -12.38 8.87
CA TYR A 315 -10.87 -11.90 10.16
C TYR A 315 -11.89 -11.06 10.93
N VAL A 316 -13.09 -10.84 10.41
CA VAL A 316 -14.15 -10.12 11.13
C VAL A 316 -14.50 -10.88 12.40
N GLY A 317 -14.43 -10.18 13.54
CA GLY A 317 -14.66 -10.78 14.86
C GLY A 317 -13.45 -11.50 15.48
N SER A 318 -12.38 -11.74 14.71
CA SER A 318 -11.11 -12.23 15.26
C SER A 318 -10.38 -11.09 15.99
N ARG A 319 -10.24 -11.24 17.32
CA ARG A 319 -9.54 -10.27 18.16
C ARG A 319 -8.05 -10.58 18.18
#